data_AF-A0A1M6N9R0-F1
#
_entry.id   AF-A0A1M6N9R0-F1
#
_cell.length_a   1.000
_cell.length_b   1.000
_cell.length_c   1.000
_cell.angle_alpha   90.00
_cell.angle_beta   90.00
_cell.angle_gamma   90.00
#
_symmetry.space_group_name_H-M   'P 1'
#
loop_
_entity.id
_entity.type
_entity.pdbx_description
1 polymer ?
#
loop_
_entity_poly.entity_id
_entity_poly.type
_entity_poly.pdbx_seq_one_letter_code
_entity_poly.pdbx_strand_id
1 'polypeptide(L)' 'MTRRKKTRSLSDKVTIRTGRRKDYKQWRHDNPDQVGPSRRFSQKKRQQRKLQAARKQERQEAGQPIEIHPDNSRDKDD' A
#
# COMPACT_ATOMS: atom_id res chain seq x y z
N MET A 1 0.68 44.54 10.80
CA MET A 1 0.70 43.11 11.18
C MET A 1 -0.54 42.42 10.59
N THR A 2 -0.43 41.68 9.48
CA THR A 2 -1.59 41.02 8.83
C THR A 2 -2.00 39.75 9.58
N ARG A 3 -3.26 39.30 9.43
CA ARG A 3 -3.75 38.02 10.00
C ARG A 3 -2.81 36.85 9.67
N ARG A 4 -2.24 36.87 8.46
CA ARG A 4 -1.22 35.92 7.96
C ARG A 4 0.11 35.98 8.74
N LYS A 5 0.57 37.17 9.16
CA LYS A 5 1.75 37.33 10.04
C LYS A 5 1.46 36.91 11.49
N LYS A 6 0.22 37.09 11.99
CA LYS A 6 -0.20 36.69 13.35
C LYS A 6 -0.33 35.17 13.53
N THR A 7 -0.81 34.45 12.50
CA THR A 7 -1.00 32.99 12.57
C THR A 7 0.25 32.16 12.25
N ARG A 8 1.20 32.70 11.47
CA ARG A 8 2.44 31.99 11.12
C ARG A 8 3.29 31.61 12.33
N SER A 9 3.23 32.41 13.41
CA SER A 9 3.96 32.11 14.65
C SER A 9 3.23 31.10 15.54
N LEU A 10 1.93 30.88 15.36
CA LEU A 10 1.17 29.86 16.11
C LEU A 10 1.28 28.49 15.45
N SER A 11 1.34 28.42 14.11
CA SER A 11 1.62 27.18 13.39
C SER A 11 3.02 26.61 13.67
N ASP A 12 3.96 27.46 14.09
CA ASP A 12 5.36 27.09 14.43
C ASP A 12 5.58 26.80 15.92
N LYS A 13 4.56 26.97 16.77
CA LYS A 13 4.66 26.80 18.23
C LYS A 13 3.99 25.52 18.76
N VAL A 14 3.50 24.65 17.88
CA VAL A 14 2.92 23.36 18.30
C VAL A 14 4.06 22.36 18.49
N THR A 15 4.63 22.40 19.69
CA THR A 15 5.61 21.47 20.25
C THR A 15 4.93 20.11 20.48
N ILE A 16 4.72 19.33 19.43
CA ILE A 16 4.80 17.87 19.58
C ILE A 16 6.30 17.58 19.60
N ARG A 17 6.78 16.73 20.52
CA ARG A 17 8.21 16.45 20.79
C ARG A 17 9.10 16.08 19.58
N THR A 18 8.55 15.98 18.37
CA THR A 18 9.23 15.63 17.11
C THR A 18 8.73 16.46 15.92
N GLY A 19 8.85 17.79 15.97
CA GLY A 19 8.79 18.66 14.77
C GLY A 19 7.48 18.64 13.95
N ARG A 20 7.48 19.39 12.84
CA ARG A 20 6.33 19.47 11.90
C ARG A 20 6.05 18.08 11.30
N ARG A 21 4.84 17.84 10.78
CA ARG A 21 4.46 16.58 10.07
C ARG A 21 5.42 16.19 8.93
N LYS A 22 6.08 17.17 8.31
CA LYS A 22 7.14 16.96 7.31
C LYS A 22 8.39 16.33 7.93
N ASP A 23 8.76 16.79 9.13
CA ASP A 23 9.90 16.32 9.90
C ASP A 23 9.66 14.89 10.38
N TYR A 24 8.45 14.54 10.81
CA TYR A 24 8.10 13.14 11.11
C TYR A 24 8.12 12.23 9.89
N LYS A 25 7.78 12.74 8.69
CA LYS A 25 7.88 11.96 7.45
C LYS A 25 9.35 11.70 7.12
N GLN A 26 10.20 12.73 7.19
CA GLN A 26 11.64 12.61 6.96
C GLN A 26 12.27 11.66 7.98
N TRP A 27 12.00 11.87 9.27
CA TRP A 27 12.49 11.02 10.34
C TRP A 27 12.09 9.54 10.19
N ARG A 28 10.87 9.24 9.71
CA ARG A 28 10.45 7.86 9.39
C ARG A 28 11.21 7.23 8.23
N HIS A 29 11.66 8.04 7.26
CA HIS A 29 12.50 7.55 6.17
C HIS A 29 13.93 7.30 6.67
N ASP A 30 14.43 8.17 7.55
CA ASP A 30 15.77 8.04 8.14
C ASP A 30 15.84 6.93 9.21
N ASN A 31 14.70 6.56 9.82
CA ASN A 31 14.59 5.55 10.89
C ASN A 31 13.51 4.50 10.57
N PRO A 32 13.69 3.66 9.53
CA PRO A 32 12.65 2.73 9.05
C PRO A 32 12.28 1.66 10.10
N ASP A 33 13.23 1.24 10.93
CA ASP A 33 13.03 0.16 11.91
C ASP A 33 12.27 0.61 13.16
N GLN A 34 12.27 1.91 13.46
CA GLN A 34 11.66 2.46 14.67
C GLN A 34 10.15 2.71 14.52
N VAL A 35 9.63 2.72 13.29
CA VAL A 35 8.21 2.95 13.01
C VAL A 35 7.63 1.84 12.15
N GLY A 36 7.24 0.75 12.82
CA GLY A 36 6.53 -0.37 12.20
C GLY A 36 5.03 -0.36 12.51
N PRO A 37 4.19 -0.91 11.61
CA PRO A 37 2.84 -1.31 11.97
C PRO A 37 2.87 -2.33 13.11
N SER A 38 1.88 -2.29 14.01
CA SER A 38 1.82 -3.25 15.11
C SER A 38 1.70 -4.70 14.63
N ARG A 39 2.18 -5.65 15.44
CA ARG A 39 2.11 -7.10 15.15
C ARG A 39 0.68 -7.57 14.84
N ARG A 40 -0.32 -7.03 15.56
CA ARG A 40 -1.74 -7.33 15.31
C ARG A 40 -2.18 -6.88 13.92
N PHE A 41 -1.75 -5.69 13.50
CA PHE A 41 -2.07 -5.16 12.17
C PHE A 41 -1.45 -5.99 11.05
N SER A 42 -0.17 -6.37 11.19
CA SER A 42 0.51 -7.21 10.19
C SER A 42 -0.12 -8.60 10.08
N GLN A 43 -0.46 -9.23 11.20
CA GLN A 43 -1.17 -10.51 11.23
C GLN A 43 -2.55 -10.42 10.57
N LYS A 44 -3.34 -9.38 10.89
CA LYS A 44 -4.64 -9.13 10.24
C LYS A 44 -4.48 -9.01 8.73
N LYS A 45 -3.51 -8.24 8.25
CA LYS A 45 -3.27 -8.06 6.81
C LYS A 45 -2.83 -9.36 6.13
N ARG A 46 -2.02 -10.18 6.79
CA ARG A 46 -1.65 -11.51 6.30
C ARG A 46 -2.87 -12.41 6.14
N GLN A 47 -3.76 -12.46 7.13
CA GLN A 47 -5.01 -13.22 7.05
C GLN A 47 -5.90 -12.71 5.91
N GLN A 48 -6.05 -11.40 5.76
CA GLN A 48 -6.83 -10.79 4.67
C GLN A 48 -6.31 -11.21 3.29
N ARG A 49 -4.99 -11.16 3.06
CA ARG A 49 -4.39 -11.60 1.80
C ARG A 49 -4.60 -13.08 1.53
N LYS A 50 -4.51 -13.93 2.57
CA LYS A 50 -4.77 -15.37 2.44
C LYS A 50 -6.21 -15.65 1.99
N LEU A 51 -7.19 -14.98 2.59
CA LEU A 51 -8.60 -15.09 2.19
C LEU A 51 -8.84 -14.57 0.77
N GLN A 52 -8.17 -13.47 0.40
CA GLN A 52 -8.27 -12.92 -0.95
C GLN A 52 -7.67 -13.86 -2.00
N ALA A 53 -6.54 -14.51 -1.69
CA ALA A 53 -5.92 -15.49 -2.56
C ALA A 53 -6.84 -16.70 -2.78
N ALA A 54 -7.44 -17.24 -1.70
CA ALA A 54 -8.41 -18.33 -1.79
C ALA A 54 -9.59 -17.96 -2.71
N ARG A 55 -10.22 -16.80 -2.49
CA ARG A 55 -11.32 -16.31 -3.36
C ARG A 55 -10.89 -16.08 -4.81
N LYS A 56 -9.64 -15.67 -5.04
CA LYS A 56 -9.12 -15.49 -6.40
C LYS A 56 -8.96 -16.85 -7.08
N GLN A 57 -8.45 -17.84 -6.37
CA GLN A 57 -8.29 -19.20 -6.87
C GLN A 57 -9.66 -19.84 -7.18
N GLU A 58 -10.63 -19.76 -6.25
CA GLU A 58 -12.01 -20.23 -6.49
C GLU A 58 -12.62 -19.60 -7.75
N ARG A 59 -12.37 -18.31 -7.99
CA ARG A 59 -12.84 -17.63 -9.20
C ARG A 59 -12.14 -18.14 -10.46
N GLN A 60 -10.86 -18.48 -10.38
CA GLN A 60 -10.11 -19.03 -11.50
C GLN A 60 -10.60 -20.45 -11.82
N GLU A 61 -10.86 -21.27 -10.81
CA GLU A 61 -11.38 -22.63 -10.94
C GLU A 61 -12.83 -22.64 -11.47
N ALA A 62 -13.67 -21.69 -11.06
CA ALA A 62 -15.03 -21.54 -11.57
C ALA A 62 -15.12 -20.83 -12.93
N GLY A 63 -14.02 -20.27 -13.43
CA GLY A 63 -13.96 -19.58 -14.70
C GLY A 63 -14.03 -20.54 -15.89
N GLN A 64 -14.54 -20.07 -17.02
CA GLN A 64 -14.45 -20.83 -18.27
C GLN A 64 -12.97 -20.89 -18.73
N PRO A 65 -12.46 -22.07 -19.12
CA PRO A 65 -11.13 -22.15 -19.71
C PRO A 65 -11.15 -21.40 -21.04
N ILE A 66 -10.29 -20.39 -21.16
CA ILE A 66 -10.08 -19.67 -22.41
C ILE A 66 -8.77 -20.21 -22.98
N GLU A 67 -8.81 -20.73 -24.20
CA GLU A 67 -7.60 -21.09 -24.95
C GLU A 67 -6.85 -19.80 -25.31
N ILE A 68 -5.76 -19.52 -24.60
CA ILE A 68 -4.94 -18.32 -24.82
C ILE A 68 -4.10 -18.48 -26.10
N HIS A 69 -3.85 -19.73 -26.52
CA HIS A 69 -3.16 -20.08 -27.75
C HIS A 69 -3.92 -21.21 -28.44
N PRO A 70 -4.71 -20.92 -29.50
CA PRO A 70 -5.14 -21.99 -30.39
C PRO A 70 -3.89 -22.58 -31.03
N ASP A 71 -3.74 -23.90 -30.95
CA ASP A 71 -2.63 -24.59 -31.62
C ASP A 71 -2.72 -24.32 -33.14
N ASN A 72 -1.74 -23.60 -33.68
CA ASN A 72 -1.54 -23.38 -35.13
C ASN A 72 -1.07 -24.68 -35.83
N SER A 73 -1.79 -25.79 -35.64
CA SER A 73 -1.54 -27.06 -36.31
C SER A 73 -2.30 -27.19 -37.64
N ARG A 74 -2.78 -26.08 -38.22
CA ARG A 74 -3.54 -26.06 -39.48
C ARG A 74 -2.84 -25.43 -40.69
N ASP A 75 -1.59 -24.99 -40.59
CA ASP A 75 -0.82 -24.42 -41.72
C ASP A 75 0.51 -25.19 -41.95
N LYS A 76 0.42 -26.52 -42.09
CA LYS A 76 1.57 -27.39 -42.44
C LYS A 76 1.21 -28.41 -43.54
N ASP A 77 0.24 -28.10 -44.39
CA ASP A 77 -0.02 -28.82 -45.64
C ASP A 77 0.15 -27.84 -46.82
N ASP A 78 1.37 -27.81 -47.37
CA ASP A 78 1.74 -27.65 -48.81
C ASP A 78 3.27 -27.47 -48.96
#